data_AF-A0A2D0L3B4-F1
#
_entry.id   AF-A0A2D0L3B4-F1
#
_cell.length_a   1.000
_cell.length_b   1.000
_cell.length_c   1.000
_cell.angle_alpha   90.00
_cell.angle_beta   90.00
_cell.angle_gamma   90.00
#
_symmetry.space_group_name_H-M   'P 1'
#
loop_
_entity.id
_entity.type
_entity.pdbx_description
1 polymer ?
#
loop_
_entity_poly.entity_id
_entity_poly.type
_entity_poly.pdbx_seq_one_letter_code
_entity_poly.pdbx_strand_id
1 'polypeptide(L)' 'MGYSLDFQKRVLAYKEKYSLTFEQTSNHFDISMRTLFRWYHKIEPCVTPKH' A
#
# COMPACT_ATOMS: atom_id res chain seq x y z
N MET A 1 -16.05 2.16 -0.97
CA MET A 1 -15.32 3.24 -0.26
C MET A 1 -14.02 3.50 -1.00
N GLY A 2 -13.96 4.60 -1.73
CA GLY A 2 -12.86 4.89 -2.66
C GLY A 2 -11.89 5.88 -2.04
N TYR A 3 -10.79 5.39 -1.49
CA TYR A 3 -9.66 6.24 -1.14
C TYR A 3 -9.07 6.84 -2.42
N SER A 4 -8.76 8.14 -2.42
CA SER A 4 -8.15 8.82 -3.58
C SER A 4 -6.75 8.27 -3.87
N LEU A 5 -6.32 8.30 -5.13
CA LEU A 5 -4.99 7.82 -5.54
C LEU A 5 -3.86 8.56 -4.81
N ASP A 6 -4.01 9.87 -4.57
CA ASP A 6 -3.05 10.67 -3.82
C ASP A 6 -2.91 10.19 -2.37
N PHE A 7 -4.02 9.83 -1.74
CA PHE A 7 -3.99 9.28 -0.39
C PHE A 7 -3.28 7.91 -0.37
N GLN A 8 -3.58 7.03 -1.33
CA GLN A 8 -2.91 5.73 -1.45
C GLN A 8 -1.38 5.88 -1.59
N LYS A 9 -0.94 6.80 -2.45
CA LYS A 9 0.49 7.11 -2.64
C LYS A 9 1.14 7.66 -1.37
N ARG A 10 0.47 8.57 -0.66
CA ARG A 10 1.00 9.12 0.61
C ARG A 10 1.13 8.07 1.69
N VAL A 11 0.16 7.17 1.83
CA VAL A 11 0.22 6.08 2.82
C VAL A 11 1.40 5.13 2.53
N LEU A 12 1.60 4.75 1.27
CA LEU A 12 2.71 3.88 0.89
C LEU A 12 4.07 4.58 1.00
N ALA A 13 4.18 5.85 0.60
CA ALA A 13 5.39 6.64 0.78
C ALA A 13 5.75 6.83 2.26
N TYR A 14 4.74 6.98 3.14
CA TYR A 14 4.95 7.02 4.59
C TYR A 14 5.49 5.68 5.10
N LYS A 15 4.89 4.56 4.68
CA LYS A 15 5.39 3.22 5.02
C LYS A 15 6.87 3.06 4.66
N GLU A 16 7.27 3.45 3.45
CA GLU A 16 8.68 3.36 3.01
C GLU A 16 9.59 4.32 3.76
N LYS A 17 9.19 5.58 3.93
CA LYS A 17 9.99 6.60 4.63
C LYS A 17 10.35 6.20 6.05
N TYR A 18 9.45 5.49 6.73
CA TYR A 18 9.62 5.06 8.12
C TYR A 18 9.91 3.56 8.26
N SER A 19 10.17 2.86 7.15
CA SER A 19 10.43 1.41 7.13
C SER A 19 9.40 0.57 7.89
N LEU A 20 8.12 0.95 7.80
CA LEU A 20 7.03 0.28 8.51
C LEU A 20 6.62 -1.03 7.84
N THR A 21 6.11 -1.95 8.66
CA THR A 21 5.39 -3.13 8.17
C THR A 21 3.97 -2.75 7.72
N PHE A 22 3.33 -3.63 6.95
CA PHE A 22 1.92 -3.44 6.57
C PHE A 22 0.97 -3.45 7.77
N GLU A 23 1.29 -4.21 8.82
CA GLU A 23 0.52 -4.24 10.06
C GLU A 23 0.62 -2.90 10.82
N GLN A 24 1.84 -2.37 10.98
CA GLN A 24 2.04 -1.06 11.61
C GLN A 24 1.36 0.06 10.82
N THR A 25 1.46 0.02 9.50
CA THR A 25 0.78 0.98 8.60
C THR A 25 -0.74 0.86 8.71
N SER A 26 -1.28 -0.37 8.80
CA SER A 26 -2.70 -0.65 9.00
C SER A 26 -3.21 -0.01 10.28
N ASN A 27 -2.49 -0.23 11.40
CA ASN A 27 -2.85 0.33 12.70
C ASN A 27 -2.72 1.87 12.73
N HIS A 28 -1.73 2.43 12.03
CA HIS A 28 -1.50 3.88 12.00
C HIS A 28 -2.60 4.64 11.25
N PHE A 29 -3.06 4.12 10.12
CA PHE A 29 -4.04 4.79 9.27
C PHE A 29 -5.47 4.26 9.42
N ASP A 30 -5.68 3.25 10.27
CA ASP A 30 -6.94 2.50 10.40
C ASP A 30 -7.43 1.93 9.06
N ILE A 31 -6.52 1.32 8.30
CA ILE A 31 -6.79 0.76 6.97
C ILE A 31 -6.43 -0.72 6.98
N SER A 32 -7.41 -1.58 6.68
CA SER A 32 -7.16 -3.03 6.56
C SER A 32 -5.92 -3.37 5.73
N MET A 33 -5.10 -4.29 6.23
CA MET A 33 -3.91 -4.77 5.53
C MET A 33 -4.21 -5.23 4.09
N ARG A 34 -5.36 -5.88 3.86
CA ARG A 34 -5.81 -6.28 2.51
C ARG A 34 -5.88 -5.10 1.53
N THR A 35 -6.31 -3.94 2.01
CA THR A 35 -6.38 -2.73 1.19
C THR A 35 -4.98 -2.21 0.86
N LEU A 36 -4.06 -2.23 1.83
CA LEU A 36 -2.66 -1.84 1.63
C LEU A 36 -1.94 -2.75 0.62
N PHE A 37 -2.09 -4.07 0.73
CA PHE A 37 -1.54 -5.02 -0.25
C PHE A 37 -2.05 -4.74 -1.66
N ARG A 38 -3.36 -4.48 -1.80
CA ARG A 38 -3.96 -4.16 -3.10
C ARG A 38 -3.40 -2.87 -3.69
N TRP A 39 -3.11 -1.85 -2.89
CA TRP A 39 -2.48 -0.61 -3.37
C TRP A 39 -1.04 -0.85 -3.79
N TYR A 40 -0.29 -1.60 -3.00
CA TYR A 40 1.09 -1.96 -3.29
C TYR A 40 1.20 -2.72 -4.62
N HIS A 41 0.41 -3.78 -4.82
CA HIS A 41 0.36 -4.56 -6.08
C HIS A 41 -0.24 -3.81 -7.28
N LYS A 42 -0.95 -2.69 -7.07
CA LYS A 42 -1.43 -1.84 -8.17
C LYS A 42 -0.37 -0.84 -8.64
N ILE A 43 0.57 -0.47 -7.76
CA ILE A 43 1.62 0.50 -8.07
C ILE A 43 2.85 -0.22 -8.62
N GLU A 44 3.22 -1.37 -8.07
CA GLU A 44 4.20 -2.25 -8.71
C GLU A 44 3.52 -2.99 -9.88
N PRO A 45 3.91 -2.75 -11.15
CA PRO A 45 3.45 -3.63 -12.22
C PRO A 45 3.92 -5.04 -11.86
N CYS A 46 2.97 -5.95 -11.71
CA CYS A 46 3.27 -7.37 -11.58
C CYS A 46 4.09 -7.76 -12.80
N VAL A 47 5.41 -7.88 -12.64
CA VAL A 47 6.28 -8.58 -13.58
C VAL A 47 5.88 -10.06 -13.48
N THR A 48 4.77 -10.43 -14.12
CA THR A 48 4.53 -11.82 -14.47
C THR A 48 5.64 -12.22 -15.44
N PRO A 49 6.58 -13.12 -15.08
CA PRO A 49 7.42 -13.74 -16.08
C PRO A 49 6.47 -14.54 -16.97
N LYS A 50 6.28 -14.10 -18.22
CA LYS A 50 5.62 -14.94 -19.23
C LYS A 50 6.53 -16.15 -19.42
N HIS A 51 6.08 -17.29 -18.95
CA HIS A 51 6.69 -18.58 -19.23
C HIS A 51 5.93 -19.28 -20.34
#